data_AF-A0A3A8TM80-F1
#
_entry.id   AF-A0A3A8TM80-F1
#
_cell.length_a   1.000
_cell.length_b   1.000
_cell.length_c   1.000
_cell.angle_alpha   90.00
_cell.angle_beta   90.00
_cell.angle_gamma   90.00
#
_symmetry.space_group_name_H-M   'P 1'
#
loop_
_entity.id
_entity.type
_entity.pdbx_description
1 polymer ?
#
loop_
_entity_poly.entity_id
_entity_poly.type
_entity_poly.pdbx_seq_one_letter_code
_entity_poly.pdbx_strand_id
1 'polypeptide(L)'
;MHRALFVGTLLGAALLNAGCQESTNPAVSTFTPRPTYENREPEGLTSRLNGFTVDPEAYFINLASCAPVPEQCQLPPLYAEFSPLLQRALVRNAPITLQDTQPDPATGQPPAPDVITPSVSEANGIWTRDKVPTRRGAPFLVLSLGGQATLANNAVMPLPPPMLTLQPVPEGNYVPTVTVRPVVPAHSACVGLEALQMSDKGILEAVAKYLTAEGTPTTVQDLLNPARFGGVTVFWLYRPGFPVFRVPAANTSVVATVKDVSSGVDVPSGRVLNIEWAPPGALPPPLAPFQSTRGFFIPPGPPAPISSLGLAAVLHPPLMGPPPMVTFTAKDLTTSDPEGRPWVFQAAVALPVVPGVVSFAGLQLANKTPSTTPSIPPPSTCLPGQ
;
A
#
# COMPACT_ATOMS: atom_id res chain seq x y z
N MET A 1 11.86 -53.07 -15.42
CA MET A 1 13.28 -52.64 -15.45
C MET A 1 13.51 -51.78 -16.69
N HIS A 2 14.47 -50.84 -16.64
CA HIS A 2 14.73 -49.66 -17.54
C HIS A 2 14.03 -48.40 -17.00
N ARG A 3 14.60 -47.44 -16.23
CA ARG A 3 15.94 -46.82 -16.12
C ARG A 3 16.45 -46.25 -17.46
N ALA A 4 16.21 -44.94 -17.69
CA ALA A 4 17.19 -43.83 -17.66
C ALA A 4 17.86 -43.64 -19.05
N LEU A 5 18.17 -42.47 -19.64
CA LEU A 5 18.34 -41.05 -19.30
C LEU A 5 17.88 -40.23 -20.55
N PHE A 6 17.33 -39.02 -20.47
CA PHE A 6 17.98 -37.71 -20.24
C PHE A 6 19.23 -37.43 -21.11
N VAL A 7 19.29 -36.19 -21.61
CA VAL A 7 20.40 -35.50 -22.31
C VAL A 7 20.42 -35.67 -23.84
N GLY A 8 19.99 -34.62 -24.55
CA GLY A 8 20.32 -34.47 -25.97
C GLY A 8 19.40 -33.58 -26.80
N THR A 9 19.06 -32.35 -26.37
CA THR A 9 18.43 -31.35 -27.29
C THR A 9 18.64 -29.90 -26.83
N LEU A 10 19.73 -29.60 -26.13
CA LEU A 10 20.08 -28.23 -25.69
C LEU A 10 21.16 -27.53 -26.53
N LEU A 11 21.44 -27.98 -27.76
CA LEU A 11 22.51 -27.40 -28.59
C LEU A 11 22.17 -27.12 -30.06
N GLY A 12 20.88 -27.12 -30.44
CA GLY A 12 20.47 -26.84 -31.83
C GLY A 12 19.83 -25.46 -32.09
N ALA A 13 19.31 -24.79 -31.07
CA ALA A 13 18.46 -23.60 -31.26
C ALA A 13 19.19 -22.24 -31.12
N ALA A 14 20.50 -22.24 -30.84
CA ALA A 14 21.27 -21.02 -30.58
C ALA A 14 22.00 -20.45 -31.82
N LEU A 15 21.81 -20.99 -33.04
CA LEU A 15 22.62 -20.62 -34.21
C LEU A 15 21.87 -20.21 -35.48
N LEU A 16 20.55 -19.99 -35.45
CA LEU A 16 19.82 -19.43 -36.61
C LEU A 16 19.03 -18.19 -36.21
N ASN A 17 19.78 -17.10 -36.07
CA ASN A 17 19.31 -15.74 -35.91
C ASN A 17 18.85 -15.19 -37.27
N ALA A 18 17.73 -15.68 -37.80
CA ALA A 18 17.12 -15.17 -39.03
C ALA A 18 15.59 -15.28 -39.00
N GLY A 19 14.93 -14.13 -38.85
CA GLY A 19 13.56 -13.92 -39.30
C GLY A 19 12.42 -14.30 -38.35
N CYS A 20 12.07 -13.41 -37.44
CA CYS A 20 10.67 -13.19 -37.06
C CYS A 20 10.32 -11.74 -37.38
N GLN A 21 10.20 -11.46 -38.68
CA GLN A 21 9.32 -10.39 -39.14
C GLN A 21 7.90 -10.72 -38.69
N GLU A 22 7.12 -9.68 -38.41
CA GLU A 22 5.73 -9.68 -37.96
C GLU A 22 4.93 -10.91 -38.42
N SER A 23 4.70 -11.84 -37.50
CA SER A 23 3.61 -12.80 -37.64
C SER A 23 2.31 -12.02 -37.39
N THR A 24 1.69 -11.58 -38.47
CA THR A 24 0.27 -11.19 -38.42
C THR A 24 -0.49 -12.43 -37.99
N ASN A 25 -1.09 -12.39 -36.79
CA ASN A 25 -1.98 -13.44 -36.32
C ASN A 25 -2.99 -13.74 -37.45
N PRO A 26 -3.19 -15.01 -37.85
CA PRO A 26 -4.18 -15.32 -38.86
C PRO A 26 -5.56 -14.85 -38.39
N ALA A 27 -6.35 -14.29 -39.30
CA ALA A 27 -7.71 -13.85 -39.03
C ALA A 27 -8.52 -15.00 -38.41
N VAL A 28 -9.30 -14.68 -37.38
CA VAL A 28 -10.09 -15.63 -36.59
C VAL A 28 -10.97 -16.49 -37.51
N SER A 29 -10.76 -17.81 -37.49
CA SER A 29 -11.62 -18.77 -38.19
C SER A 29 -13.05 -18.68 -37.64
N THR A 30 -14.03 -18.43 -38.51
CA THR A 30 -15.46 -18.46 -38.18
C THR A 30 -16.03 -19.88 -38.10
N PHE A 31 -15.28 -20.90 -38.53
CA PHE A 31 -15.76 -22.29 -38.60
C PHE A 31 -15.51 -23.13 -37.34
N THR A 32 -14.64 -22.65 -36.46
CA THR A 32 -14.38 -23.26 -35.15
C THR A 32 -14.22 -22.13 -34.14
N PRO A 33 -15.29 -21.74 -33.40
CA PRO A 33 -15.12 -20.80 -32.31
C PRO A 33 -14.07 -21.39 -31.38
N ARG A 34 -12.97 -20.66 -31.13
CA ARG A 34 -12.07 -21.02 -30.04
C ARG A 34 -12.95 -21.14 -28.79
N PRO A 35 -12.86 -22.22 -28.01
CA PRO A 35 -13.47 -22.21 -26.69
C PRO A 35 -12.88 -21.02 -25.94
N THR A 36 -13.70 -19.99 -25.75
CA THR A 36 -13.42 -18.96 -24.76
C THR A 36 -13.54 -19.66 -23.43
N TYR A 37 -12.40 -19.97 -22.83
CA TYR A 37 -12.34 -20.29 -21.41
C TYR A 37 -12.78 -19.03 -20.67
N GLU A 38 -14.08 -18.90 -20.43
CA GLU A 38 -14.54 -18.04 -19.35
C GLU A 38 -14.09 -18.72 -18.07
N ASN A 39 -13.13 -18.11 -17.38
CA ASN A 39 -12.84 -18.47 -16.00
C ASN A 39 -14.04 -18.01 -15.16
N ARG A 40 -15.13 -18.78 -15.20
CA ARG A 40 -16.27 -18.59 -14.31
C ARG A 40 -15.84 -19.05 -12.93
N GLU A 41 -15.37 -18.09 -12.15
CA GLU A 41 -15.41 -18.17 -10.69
C GLU A 41 -16.82 -18.65 -10.28
N PRO A 42 -16.98 -19.82 -9.65
CA PRO A 42 -18.29 -20.27 -9.21
C PRO A 42 -18.77 -19.33 -8.10
N GLU A 43 -19.83 -18.57 -8.38
CA GLU A 43 -20.51 -17.77 -7.36
C GLU A 43 -21.04 -18.70 -6.25
N GLY A 44 -20.87 -18.29 -4.98
CA GLY A 44 -21.31 -19.07 -3.82
C GLY A 44 -20.27 -20.03 -3.23
N LEU A 45 -19.03 -20.02 -3.72
CA LEU A 45 -17.89 -20.62 -3.03
C LEU A 45 -17.31 -19.64 -1.99
N THR A 46 -16.44 -20.19 -1.14
CA THR A 46 -15.70 -19.39 -0.19
C THR A 46 -14.22 -19.70 -0.26
N SER A 47 -13.39 -18.68 -0.06
CA SER A 47 -11.94 -18.77 -0.12
C SER A 47 -11.32 -18.48 1.24
N ARG A 48 -10.14 -19.06 1.44
CA ARG A 48 -9.29 -18.74 2.58
C ARG A 48 -8.33 -17.61 2.18
N LEU A 49 -8.29 -16.57 2.99
CA LEU A 49 -7.36 -15.46 2.86
C LEU A 49 -6.29 -15.58 3.94
N ASN A 50 -5.03 -15.45 3.56
CA ASN A 50 -3.92 -15.38 4.49
C ASN A 50 -3.04 -14.17 4.19
N GLY A 51 -2.48 -13.60 5.25
CA GLY A 51 -1.66 -12.41 5.12
C GLY A 51 -0.80 -12.14 6.33
N PHE A 52 -0.15 -10.98 6.33
CA PHE A 52 0.65 -10.48 7.43
C PHE A 52 0.26 -9.06 7.81
N THR A 53 0.44 -8.72 9.07
CA THR A 53 0.21 -7.39 9.64
C THR A 53 1.52 -6.64 9.81
N VAL A 54 1.61 -5.45 9.23
CA VAL A 54 2.86 -4.68 9.22
C VAL A 54 2.60 -3.19 9.44
N ASP A 55 3.50 -2.57 10.18
CA ASP A 55 3.62 -1.13 10.35
C ASP A 55 4.62 -0.57 9.31
N PRO A 56 4.15 0.12 8.26
CA PRO A 56 5.02 0.62 7.20
C PRO A 56 5.97 1.72 7.71
N GLU A 57 5.60 2.47 8.74
CA GLU A 57 6.45 3.50 9.34
C GLU A 57 7.61 2.84 10.11
N ALA A 58 7.32 1.79 10.89
CA ALA A 58 8.35 1.04 11.59
C ALA A 58 9.33 0.37 10.62
N TYR A 59 8.83 -0.21 9.52
CA TYR A 59 9.68 -0.77 8.46
C TYR A 59 10.64 0.29 7.91
N PHE A 60 10.12 1.47 7.58
CA PHE A 60 10.94 2.57 7.07
C PHE A 60 11.95 3.09 8.09
N ILE A 61 11.58 3.25 9.36
CA ILE A 61 12.51 3.71 10.40
C ILE A 61 13.64 2.69 10.57
N ASN A 62 13.31 1.40 10.64
CA ASN A 62 14.34 0.35 10.70
C ASN A 62 15.27 0.41 9.46
N LEU A 63 14.73 0.68 8.27
CA LEU A 63 15.52 0.86 7.05
C LEU A 63 16.38 2.13 7.09
N ALA A 64 15.83 3.26 7.53
CA ALA A 64 16.51 4.55 7.59
C ALA A 64 17.61 4.56 8.65
N SER A 65 17.39 3.93 9.81
CA SER A 65 18.40 3.74 10.84
C SER A 65 19.55 2.83 10.42
N CYS A 66 19.41 2.10 9.30
CA CYS A 66 20.53 1.36 8.69
C CYS A 66 21.46 2.25 7.84
N ALA A 67 21.20 3.56 7.67
CA ALA A 67 22.02 4.47 6.87
C ALA A 67 22.34 5.80 7.62
N PRO A 68 23.56 6.37 7.55
CA PRO A 68 24.70 6.01 6.69
C PRO A 68 25.93 5.40 7.41
N VAL A 69 26.74 4.72 6.58
CA VAL A 69 28.05 4.06 6.70
C VAL A 69 29.07 4.63 7.72
N PRO A 70 29.15 4.08 8.94
CA PRO A 70 30.43 3.43 9.24
C PRO A 70 30.27 1.95 9.62
N GLU A 71 29.06 1.54 10.01
CA GLU A 71 28.76 0.15 10.32
C GLU A 71 27.63 -0.28 9.38
N GLN A 72 27.99 -1.06 8.37
CA GLN A 72 27.03 -1.62 7.42
C GLN A 72 26.12 -2.57 8.20
N CYS A 73 24.89 -2.14 8.50
CA CYS A 73 23.80 -3.11 8.54
C CYS A 73 23.86 -3.78 7.18
N GLN A 74 24.31 -5.05 7.13
CA GLN A 74 24.16 -5.86 5.93
C GLN A 74 22.67 -5.99 5.71
N LEU A 75 22.10 -5.06 4.95
CA LEU A 75 20.70 -5.07 4.58
C LEU A 75 20.50 -6.42 3.89
N PRO A 76 19.78 -7.37 4.50
CA PRO A 76 19.47 -8.60 3.82
C PRO A 76 18.66 -8.22 2.57
N PRO A 77 18.68 -9.06 1.51
CA PRO A 77 17.87 -8.79 0.33
C PRO A 77 16.46 -8.43 0.80
N LEU A 78 15.90 -7.35 0.25
CA LEU A 78 14.58 -6.79 0.57
C LEU A 78 13.42 -7.76 0.25
N TYR A 79 13.69 -9.07 0.19
CA TYR A 79 12.70 -10.12 0.09
C TYR A 79 11.80 -10.04 1.32
N ALA A 80 10.60 -9.51 1.10
CA ALA A 80 9.73 -8.97 2.14
C ALA A 80 9.53 -9.96 3.30
N GLU A 81 9.15 -11.20 3.01
CA GLU A 81 8.63 -12.15 4.02
C GLU A 81 9.67 -12.66 5.03
N PHE A 82 10.97 -12.61 4.71
CA PHE A 82 12.05 -13.06 5.60
C PHE A 82 13.02 -11.96 5.99
N SER A 83 12.74 -10.71 5.59
CA SER A 83 13.55 -9.58 5.99
C SER A 83 13.44 -9.39 7.51
N PRO A 84 14.55 -9.38 8.26
CA PRO A 84 14.59 -8.98 9.66
C PRO A 84 13.99 -7.59 9.90
N LEU A 85 14.07 -6.69 8.91
CA LEU A 85 13.42 -5.38 8.97
C LEU A 85 11.89 -5.52 8.96
N LEU A 86 11.35 -6.44 8.15
CA LEU A 86 9.93 -6.75 8.16
C LEU A 86 9.55 -7.39 9.51
N GLN A 87 10.32 -8.36 10.00
CA GLN A 87 10.03 -9.05 11.26
C GLN A 87 9.90 -8.10 12.46
N ARG A 88 10.70 -7.02 12.49
CA ARG A 88 10.62 -5.96 13.49
C ARG A 88 9.49 -4.95 13.26
N ALA A 89 8.97 -4.89 12.03
CA ALA A 89 7.84 -4.06 11.64
C ALA A 89 6.49 -4.78 11.75
N LEU A 90 6.50 -6.08 12.08
CA LEU A 90 5.27 -6.85 12.26
C LEU A 90 4.46 -6.33 13.46
N VAL A 91 3.14 -6.35 13.30
CA VAL A 91 2.21 -5.96 14.36
C VAL A 91 1.47 -7.19 14.86
N ARG A 92 1.65 -7.53 16.13
CA ARG A 92 1.10 -8.73 16.76
C ARG A 92 -0.27 -8.46 17.36
N ASN A 93 -1.10 -9.49 17.46
CA ASN A 93 -2.41 -9.43 18.10
C ASN A 93 -3.35 -8.36 17.50
N ALA A 94 -3.16 -8.04 16.23
CA ALA A 94 -4.00 -7.05 15.56
C ALA A 94 -5.32 -7.71 15.11
N PRO A 95 -6.48 -7.15 15.49
CA PRO A 95 -7.77 -7.62 15.01
C PRO A 95 -7.99 -7.17 13.55
N ILE A 96 -8.04 -8.15 12.64
CA ILE A 96 -8.19 -7.95 11.21
C ILE A 96 -9.58 -8.39 10.77
N THR A 97 -10.22 -7.52 9.99
CA THR A 97 -11.45 -7.80 9.28
C THR A 97 -11.37 -7.43 7.80
N LEU A 98 -12.45 -7.63 7.06
CA LEU A 98 -12.59 -7.19 5.69
C LEU A 98 -13.67 -6.11 5.63
N GLN A 99 -13.36 -5.02 4.94
CA GLN A 99 -14.35 -4.06 4.50
C GLN A 99 -14.88 -4.51 3.14
N ASP A 100 -16.15 -4.84 3.09
CA ASP A 100 -16.86 -5.06 1.84
C ASP A 100 -17.05 -3.71 1.14
N THR A 101 -16.74 -3.61 -0.16
CA THR A 101 -16.91 -2.38 -0.96
C THR A 101 -18.18 -2.38 -1.80
N GLN A 102 -18.94 -3.48 -1.83
CA GLN A 102 -20.20 -3.58 -2.54
C GLN A 102 -21.24 -2.69 -1.85
N PRO A 103 -21.81 -1.70 -2.55
CA PRO A 103 -22.87 -0.88 -1.96
C PRO A 103 -24.09 -1.74 -1.63
N ASP A 104 -24.63 -1.58 -0.42
CA ASP A 104 -25.92 -2.11 -0.03
C ASP A 104 -27.01 -1.47 -0.91
N PRO A 105 -27.85 -2.26 -1.60
CA PRO A 105 -28.92 -1.75 -2.45
C PRO A 105 -29.89 -0.80 -1.73
N ALA A 106 -30.07 -0.91 -0.41
CA ALA A 106 -31.00 -0.10 0.36
C ALA A 106 -30.43 1.26 0.77
N THR A 107 -29.12 1.33 1.04
CA THR A 107 -28.46 2.54 1.56
C THR A 107 -27.54 3.20 0.53
N GLY A 108 -27.19 2.50 -0.54
CA GLY A 108 -26.19 2.93 -1.53
C GLY A 108 -24.77 3.02 -0.95
N GLN A 109 -24.54 2.51 0.27
CA GLN A 109 -23.27 2.58 0.97
C GLN A 109 -22.66 1.18 1.14
N PRO A 110 -21.34 1.03 1.14
CA PRO A 110 -20.73 -0.23 1.55
C PRO A 110 -21.23 -0.63 2.94
N PRO A 111 -21.53 -1.92 3.19
CA PRO A 111 -22.03 -2.34 4.48
C PRO A 111 -20.97 -2.04 5.56
N ALA A 112 -21.44 -1.81 6.78
CA ALA A 112 -20.53 -1.70 7.93
C ALA A 112 -19.61 -2.92 7.97
N PRO A 113 -18.35 -2.77 8.46
CA PRO A 113 -17.44 -3.89 8.59
C PRO A 113 -18.14 -5.07 9.24
N ASP A 114 -18.01 -6.23 8.60
CA ASP A 114 -18.71 -7.46 8.96
C ASP A 114 -18.71 -7.66 10.48
N VAL A 115 -19.89 -7.80 11.10
CA VAL A 115 -20.09 -8.04 12.56
C VAL A 115 -19.54 -9.42 12.98
N ILE A 116 -18.95 -10.16 12.04
CA ILE A 116 -18.23 -11.39 12.27
C ILE A 116 -16.97 -11.11 13.10
N THR A 117 -16.72 -11.97 14.08
CA THR A 117 -15.54 -11.92 14.95
C THR A 117 -14.26 -11.72 14.10
N PRO A 118 -13.49 -10.64 14.32
CA PRO A 118 -12.28 -10.40 13.57
C PRO A 118 -11.26 -11.53 13.80
N SER A 119 -10.49 -11.87 12.76
CA SER A 119 -9.34 -12.75 12.92
C SER A 119 -8.22 -11.96 13.60
N VAL A 120 -7.58 -12.52 14.61
CA VAL A 120 -6.47 -11.87 15.29
C VAL A 120 -5.16 -12.35 14.69
N SER A 121 -4.22 -11.43 14.41
CA SER A 121 -2.89 -11.82 13.96
C SER A 121 -2.10 -12.55 15.05
N GLU A 122 -1.39 -13.60 14.66
CA GLU A 122 -0.55 -14.41 15.52
C GLU A 122 0.71 -13.65 15.97
N ALA A 123 1.54 -14.27 16.81
CA ALA A 123 2.78 -13.67 17.33
C ALA A 123 3.82 -13.35 16.24
N ASN A 124 3.75 -14.03 15.09
CA ASN A 124 4.54 -13.77 13.88
C ASN A 124 3.84 -12.78 12.92
N GLY A 125 2.78 -12.10 13.35
CA GLY A 125 2.00 -11.16 12.54
C GLY A 125 1.17 -11.81 11.43
N ILE A 126 1.08 -13.15 11.35
CA ILE A 126 0.28 -13.82 10.34
C ILE A 126 -1.18 -13.80 10.75
N TRP A 127 -2.08 -13.56 9.80
CA TRP A 127 -3.52 -13.69 10.00
C TRP A 127 -4.13 -14.59 8.93
N THR A 128 -5.17 -15.32 9.32
CA THR A 128 -5.97 -16.17 8.43
C THR A 128 -7.43 -15.78 8.58
N ARG A 129 -8.14 -15.62 7.47
CA ARG A 129 -9.59 -15.52 7.44
C ARG A 129 -10.17 -16.59 6.53
N ASP A 130 -10.94 -17.48 7.14
CA ASP A 130 -11.64 -18.53 6.43
C ASP A 130 -13.00 -18.04 5.90
N LYS A 131 -13.52 -18.77 4.91
CA LYS A 131 -14.90 -18.64 4.41
C LYS A 131 -15.25 -17.25 3.83
N VAL A 132 -14.30 -16.57 3.19
CA VAL A 132 -14.59 -15.29 2.52
C VAL A 132 -15.33 -15.56 1.21
N PRO A 133 -16.52 -14.97 0.98
CA PRO A 133 -17.30 -15.23 -0.23
C PRO A 133 -16.53 -14.88 -1.51
N THR A 134 -16.58 -15.77 -2.50
CA THR A 134 -16.14 -15.44 -3.87
C THR A 134 -17.27 -14.73 -4.60
N ARG A 135 -16.97 -13.60 -5.24
CA ARG A 135 -17.94 -12.86 -6.08
C ARG A 135 -17.24 -12.05 -7.16
N ARG A 136 -17.97 -11.79 -8.23
CA ARG A 136 -17.53 -10.92 -9.33
C ARG A 136 -17.77 -9.45 -8.99
N GLY A 137 -16.86 -8.57 -9.43
CA GLY A 137 -17.04 -7.13 -9.34
C GLY A 137 -16.39 -6.53 -8.09
N ALA A 138 -17.20 -6.21 -7.07
CA ALA A 138 -16.76 -5.41 -5.94
C ALA A 138 -15.74 -6.16 -5.05
N PRO A 139 -14.51 -5.63 -4.90
CA PRO A 139 -13.48 -6.26 -4.08
C PRO A 139 -13.77 -6.11 -2.58
N PHE A 140 -12.99 -6.80 -1.76
CA PHE A 140 -12.85 -6.50 -0.34
C PHE A 140 -11.60 -5.65 -0.12
N LEU A 141 -11.57 -4.87 0.96
CA LEU A 141 -10.37 -4.22 1.47
C LEU A 141 -10.02 -4.81 2.83
N VAL A 142 -8.73 -4.99 3.10
CA VAL A 142 -8.28 -5.49 4.41
C VAL A 142 -8.37 -4.34 5.42
N LEU A 143 -9.13 -4.53 6.48
CA LEU A 143 -9.33 -3.54 7.54
C LEU A 143 -8.69 -4.05 8.84
N SER A 144 -7.72 -3.31 9.35
CA SER A 144 -7.31 -3.44 10.74
C SER A 144 -8.18 -2.58 11.64
N LEU A 145 -8.67 -3.13 12.75
CA LEU A 145 -9.48 -2.38 13.71
C LEU A 145 -8.64 -1.62 14.76
N GLY A 146 -7.30 -1.75 14.71
CA GLY A 146 -6.41 -1.15 15.71
C GLY A 146 -6.52 -1.83 17.09
N GLY A 147 -6.23 -1.10 18.17
CA GLY A 147 -6.43 -1.59 19.55
C GLY A 147 -5.20 -2.25 20.19
N GLN A 148 -5.35 -3.43 20.81
CA GLN A 148 -4.30 -4.15 21.58
C GLN A 148 -3.14 -4.71 20.72
N ALA A 149 -3.01 -4.20 19.51
CA ALA A 149 -1.96 -4.52 18.57
C ALA A 149 -0.61 -4.00 19.09
N THR A 150 0.45 -4.80 19.01
CA THR A 150 1.79 -4.41 19.50
C THR A 150 2.86 -4.59 18.44
N LEU A 151 3.77 -3.64 18.34
CA LEU A 151 4.90 -3.71 17.42
C LEU A 151 5.91 -4.76 17.89
N ALA A 152 6.44 -5.55 16.96
CA ALA A 152 7.45 -6.56 17.21
C ALA A 152 8.87 -5.99 17.44
N ASN A 153 9.00 -4.93 18.24
CA ASN A 153 10.28 -4.27 18.58
C ASN A 153 11.33 -5.22 19.15
N ASN A 154 10.90 -6.31 19.80
CA ASN A 154 11.73 -7.32 20.43
C ASN A 154 12.07 -8.52 19.52
N ALA A 155 11.71 -8.49 18.23
CA ALA A 155 12.08 -9.57 17.32
C ALA A 155 13.62 -9.65 17.22
N VAL A 156 14.19 -10.72 17.79
CA VAL A 156 15.63 -10.97 17.81
C VAL A 156 16.07 -11.20 16.37
N MET A 157 16.91 -10.31 15.85
CA MET A 157 17.57 -10.52 14.58
C MET A 157 18.83 -11.36 14.82
N PRO A 158 18.94 -12.60 14.32
CA PRO A 158 20.22 -13.28 14.27
C PRO A 158 21.02 -12.67 13.10
N LEU A 159 21.59 -11.48 13.30
CA LEU A 159 22.68 -11.04 12.44
C LEU A 159 23.98 -11.72 12.92
N PRO A 160 25.10 -11.68 12.17
CA PRO A 160 26.42 -12.05 12.66
C PRO A 160 27.12 -10.83 13.31
N PRO A 161 27.88 -10.99 14.42
CA PRO A 161 28.69 -9.91 15.00
C PRO A 161 29.62 -9.23 13.99
N PRO A 162 29.84 -7.89 14.04
CA PRO A 162 29.36 -6.92 15.02
C PRO A 162 27.97 -6.41 14.62
N MET A 163 26.93 -6.79 15.36
CA MET A 163 25.55 -6.51 14.94
C MET A 163 25.13 -5.17 15.51
N LEU A 164 24.82 -4.24 14.61
CA LEU A 164 24.04 -3.07 14.93
C LEU A 164 22.76 -3.48 15.66
N THR A 165 22.66 -3.05 16.92
CA THR A 165 21.41 -3.11 17.66
C THR A 165 20.53 -1.99 17.13
N LEU A 166 19.62 -2.32 16.20
CA LEU A 166 18.63 -1.35 15.75
C LEU A 166 17.81 -0.90 16.97
N GLN A 167 17.74 0.42 17.18
CA GLN A 167 17.00 1.01 18.28
C GLN A 167 15.50 0.65 18.16
N PRO A 168 14.79 0.43 19.28
CA PRO A 168 13.35 0.21 19.25
C PRO A 168 12.64 1.39 18.57
N VAL A 169 11.66 1.09 17.71
CA VAL A 169 10.79 2.12 17.14
C VAL A 169 9.81 2.56 18.23
N PRO A 170 9.62 3.87 18.46
CA PRO A 170 8.65 4.36 19.44
C PRO A 170 7.27 3.72 19.25
N GLU A 171 6.77 3.10 20.32
CA GLU A 171 5.47 2.44 20.35
C GLU A 171 4.34 3.46 20.46
N GLY A 172 3.23 3.15 19.81
CA GLY A 172 2.02 3.96 19.79
C GLY A 172 0.79 3.07 19.71
N ASN A 173 -0.38 3.68 19.84
CA ASN A 173 -1.63 2.98 19.62
C ASN A 173 -1.87 2.87 18.12
N TYR A 174 -2.23 1.67 17.66
CA TYR A 174 -2.66 1.48 16.28
C TYR A 174 -4.12 1.89 16.13
N VAL A 175 -4.40 2.69 15.10
CA VAL A 175 -5.73 3.18 14.77
C VAL A 175 -6.39 2.31 13.70
N PRO A 176 -7.74 2.33 13.58
CA PRO A 176 -8.42 1.65 12.49
C PRO A 176 -7.84 2.07 11.13
N THR A 177 -7.36 1.10 10.36
CA THR A 177 -6.64 1.33 9.10
C THR A 177 -7.14 0.37 8.02
N VAL A 178 -7.64 0.92 6.91
CA VAL A 178 -8.00 0.14 5.72
C VAL A 178 -6.85 0.16 4.72
N THR A 179 -6.42 -1.02 4.29
CA THR A 179 -5.42 -1.19 3.22
C THR A 179 -6.13 -1.10 1.89
N VAL A 180 -5.73 -0.11 1.08
CA VAL A 180 -6.37 0.25 -0.19
C VAL A 180 -6.17 -0.79 -1.30
N ARG A 181 -5.30 -1.79 -1.09
CA ARG A 181 -5.07 -2.86 -2.06
C ARG A 181 -6.31 -3.76 -2.17
N PRO A 182 -7.00 -3.82 -3.32
CA PRO A 182 -8.19 -4.65 -3.48
C PRO A 182 -7.89 -6.14 -3.32
N VAL A 183 -8.78 -6.85 -2.64
CA VAL A 183 -8.78 -8.31 -2.54
C VAL A 183 -9.97 -8.83 -3.34
N VAL A 184 -9.70 -9.59 -4.39
CA VAL A 184 -10.72 -10.32 -5.15
C VAL A 184 -10.53 -11.81 -4.83
N PRO A 185 -11.35 -12.37 -3.92
CA PRO A 185 -11.28 -13.79 -3.61
C PRO A 185 -11.61 -14.60 -4.86
N ALA A 186 -10.61 -15.34 -5.34
CA ALA A 186 -10.75 -16.33 -6.40
C ALA A 186 -11.03 -17.71 -5.78
N HIS A 187 -11.43 -18.73 -6.55
CA HIS A 187 -11.67 -20.08 -6.00
C HIS A 187 -10.45 -20.65 -5.23
N SER A 188 -9.25 -20.11 -5.47
CA SER A 188 -7.99 -20.50 -4.82
C SER A 188 -7.69 -19.64 -3.59
N ALA A 189 -6.80 -20.12 -2.71
CA ALA A 189 -6.39 -19.37 -1.54
C ALA A 189 -5.63 -18.09 -1.93
N CYS A 190 -6.01 -16.94 -1.36
CA CYS A 190 -5.22 -15.72 -1.47
C CYS A 190 -4.16 -15.71 -0.37
N VAL A 191 -2.89 -15.53 -0.73
CA VAL A 191 -1.79 -15.49 0.24
C VAL A 191 -0.93 -14.23 0.04
N GLY A 192 -0.25 -13.81 1.11
CA GLY A 192 0.60 -12.62 1.10
C GLY A 192 -0.20 -11.31 1.11
N LEU A 193 -1.42 -11.33 1.64
CA LEU A 193 -2.22 -10.11 1.80
C LEU A 193 -1.65 -9.25 2.94
N GLU A 194 -1.64 -7.94 2.72
CA GLU A 194 -1.12 -7.00 3.70
C GLU A 194 -2.25 -6.37 4.49
N ALA A 195 -2.12 -6.43 5.80
CA ALA A 195 -2.92 -5.67 6.75
C ALA A 195 -2.06 -4.55 7.33
N LEU A 196 -2.05 -3.40 6.66
CA LEU A 196 -1.23 -2.26 7.02
C LEU A 196 -1.81 -1.55 8.25
N GLN A 197 -0.91 -1.12 9.14
CA GLN A 197 -1.25 -0.57 10.45
C GLN A 197 -0.69 0.83 10.60
N MET A 198 -1.53 1.82 10.87
CA MET A 198 -1.09 3.18 11.16
C MET A 198 -1.06 3.44 12.66
N SER A 199 0.00 4.08 13.14
CA SER A 199 0.18 4.45 14.54
C SER A 199 -0.17 5.91 14.80
N ASP A 200 -0.65 6.20 16.00
CA ASP A 200 -0.85 7.56 16.52
C ASP A 200 0.45 8.32 16.83
N LYS A 201 1.63 7.73 16.60
CA LYS A 201 2.96 8.32 16.87
C LYS A 201 3.80 8.68 15.64
N GLY A 202 3.27 8.44 14.44
CA GLY A 202 3.98 8.72 13.18
C GLY A 202 3.32 9.80 12.35
N ILE A 203 2.97 9.46 11.11
CA ILE A 203 2.42 10.38 10.11
C ILE A 203 1.18 11.11 10.64
N LEU A 204 0.28 10.39 11.33
CA LEU A 204 -0.94 10.99 11.88
C LEU A 204 -0.64 12.04 12.96
N GLU A 205 0.37 11.79 13.80
CA GLU A 205 0.83 12.76 14.79
C GLU A 205 1.42 14.00 14.12
N ALA A 206 2.20 13.82 13.06
CA ALA A 206 2.78 14.91 12.28
C ALA A 206 1.67 15.79 11.67
N VAL A 207 0.63 15.17 11.11
CA VAL A 207 -0.55 15.87 10.59
C VAL A 207 -1.27 16.64 11.69
N ALA A 208 -1.52 16.02 12.84
CA ALA A 208 -2.19 16.66 13.97
C ALA A 208 -1.38 17.86 14.53
N LYS A 209 -0.06 17.71 14.65
CA LYS A 209 0.86 18.78 15.07
C LYS A 209 0.88 19.94 14.08
N TYR A 210 0.92 19.64 12.78
CA TYR A 210 0.86 20.65 11.73
C TYR A 210 -0.45 21.45 11.77
N LEU A 211 -1.62 20.79 11.86
CA LEU A 211 -2.92 21.45 11.96
C LEU A 211 -3.05 22.30 13.23
N THR A 212 -2.47 21.82 14.34
CA THR A 212 -2.41 22.58 15.61
C THR A 212 -1.59 23.86 15.44
N ALA A 213 -0.46 23.78 14.75
CA ALA A 213 0.38 24.94 14.48
C ALA A 213 -0.28 25.96 13.53
N GLU A 214 -1.18 25.53 12.66
CA GLU A 214 -2.00 26.41 11.82
C GLU A 214 -3.16 27.08 12.59
N GLY A 215 -3.32 26.77 13.87
CA GLY A 215 -4.29 27.42 14.76
C GLY A 215 -5.54 26.59 15.05
N THR A 216 -5.61 25.33 14.59
CA THR A 216 -6.70 24.41 14.94
C THR A 216 -6.19 23.31 15.86
N PRO A 217 -6.43 23.37 17.18
CA PRO A 217 -6.05 22.30 18.10
C PRO A 217 -6.59 20.96 17.61
N THR A 218 -5.66 20.06 17.25
CA THR A 218 -5.96 18.80 16.59
C THR A 218 -5.13 17.69 17.20
N THR A 219 -5.79 16.60 17.56
CA THR A 219 -5.20 15.33 18.00
C THR A 219 -5.36 14.27 16.91
N VAL A 220 -4.69 13.13 17.04
CA VAL A 220 -4.92 12.00 16.12
C VAL A 220 -6.36 11.50 16.18
N GLN A 221 -7.00 11.53 17.35
CA GLN A 221 -8.40 11.13 17.49
C GLN A 221 -9.36 12.06 16.73
N ASP A 222 -9.02 13.35 16.61
CA ASP A 222 -9.80 14.27 15.81
C ASP A 222 -9.77 13.90 14.33
N LEU A 223 -8.63 13.41 13.81
CA LEU A 223 -8.50 12.93 12.42
C LEU A 223 -9.39 11.72 12.13
N LEU A 224 -9.77 10.97 13.17
CA LEU A 224 -10.68 9.83 13.08
C LEU A 224 -12.13 10.21 13.38
N ASN A 225 -12.43 11.49 13.61
CA ASN A 225 -13.79 11.95 13.86
C ASN A 225 -14.42 12.47 12.55
N PRO A 226 -15.41 11.76 11.96
CA PRO A 226 -16.07 12.17 10.71
C PRO A 226 -16.66 13.58 10.72
N ALA A 227 -17.03 14.08 11.91
CA ALA A 227 -17.58 15.42 12.10
C ALA A 227 -16.51 16.52 11.99
N ARG A 228 -15.23 16.19 12.22
CA ARG A 228 -14.10 17.13 12.08
C ARG A 228 -13.35 16.95 10.77
N PHE A 229 -13.17 15.70 10.33
CA PHE A 229 -12.54 15.35 9.07
C PHE A 229 -13.26 14.14 8.49
N GLY A 230 -13.60 14.18 7.20
CA GLY A 230 -14.31 13.07 6.56
C GLY A 230 -13.52 11.77 6.54
N GLY A 231 -12.19 11.88 6.62
CA GLY A 231 -11.23 10.80 6.74
C GLY A 231 -9.83 11.27 6.39
N VAL A 232 -8.84 10.40 6.58
CA VAL A 232 -7.45 10.63 6.18
C VAL A 232 -6.99 9.51 5.26
N THR A 233 -6.43 9.87 4.11
CA THR A 233 -5.80 8.91 3.20
C THR A 233 -4.29 9.14 3.17
N VAL A 234 -3.51 8.16 3.61
CA VAL A 234 -2.05 8.19 3.59
C VAL A 234 -1.55 7.43 2.37
N PHE A 235 -0.72 8.09 1.57
CA PHE A 235 -0.03 7.53 0.41
C PHE A 235 1.44 7.34 0.73
N TRP A 236 1.93 6.14 0.41
CA TRP A 236 3.35 5.84 0.30
C TRP A 236 3.65 5.43 -1.13
N LEU A 237 4.31 6.32 -1.86
CA LEU A 237 4.64 6.10 -3.26
C LEU A 237 6.00 5.43 -3.35
N TYR A 238 6.08 4.38 -4.15
CA TYR A 238 7.30 3.64 -4.42
C TYR A 238 7.70 3.79 -5.88
N ARG A 239 9.01 3.91 -6.14
CA ARG A 239 9.54 4.08 -7.50
C ARG A 239 9.20 2.86 -8.36
N PRO A 240 9.08 2.97 -9.69
CA PRO A 240 8.90 1.83 -10.58
C PRO A 240 9.97 0.75 -10.40
N GLY A 241 9.58 -0.50 -10.61
CA GLY A 241 10.44 -1.66 -10.37
C GLY A 241 9.69 -2.83 -9.74
N PHE A 242 10.45 -3.80 -9.23
CA PHE A 242 9.88 -5.00 -8.63
C PHE A 242 9.21 -4.66 -7.29
N PRO A 243 7.91 -4.97 -7.09
CA PRO A 243 7.11 -4.50 -5.94
C PRO A 243 7.66 -4.89 -4.57
N VAL A 244 8.50 -5.93 -4.50
CA VAL A 244 9.11 -6.42 -3.26
C VAL A 244 10.15 -5.45 -2.71
N PHE A 245 10.79 -4.61 -3.53
CA PHE A 245 11.87 -3.72 -3.08
C PHE A 245 11.39 -2.45 -2.35
N ARG A 246 10.11 -2.04 -2.48
CA ARG A 246 9.49 -0.89 -1.78
C ARG A 246 10.39 0.33 -1.61
N VAL A 247 11.09 0.74 -2.67
CA VAL A 247 12.00 1.88 -2.59
C VAL A 247 11.18 3.18 -2.71
N PRO A 248 11.28 4.12 -1.77
CA PRO A 248 10.49 5.35 -1.78
C PRO A 248 10.64 6.14 -3.09
N ALA A 249 9.53 6.66 -3.61
CA ALA A 249 9.50 7.50 -4.79
C ALA A 249 9.79 8.96 -4.41
N ALA A 250 11.06 9.30 -4.26
CA ALA A 250 11.47 10.66 -3.95
C ALA A 250 10.91 11.69 -4.96
N ASN A 251 10.59 12.89 -4.48
CA ASN A 251 10.05 14.00 -5.26
C ASN A 251 8.71 13.70 -5.93
N THR A 252 7.83 12.98 -5.23
CA THR A 252 6.48 12.67 -5.72
C THR A 252 5.41 13.03 -4.68
N SER A 253 4.17 13.13 -5.15
CA SER A 253 2.98 13.40 -4.35
C SER A 253 1.75 12.86 -5.06
N VAL A 254 0.56 13.21 -4.57
CA VAL A 254 -0.72 12.88 -5.18
C VAL A 254 -1.54 14.14 -5.43
N VAL A 255 -2.40 14.09 -6.44
CA VAL A 255 -3.51 15.02 -6.61
C VAL A 255 -4.80 14.24 -6.35
N ALA A 256 -5.68 14.83 -5.55
CA ALA A 256 -6.98 14.28 -5.23
C ALA A 256 -8.08 15.13 -5.87
N THR A 257 -8.96 14.50 -6.64
CA THR A 257 -10.09 15.15 -7.31
C THR A 257 -11.39 14.38 -7.10
N VAL A 258 -12.51 15.08 -7.16
CA VAL A 258 -13.85 14.50 -7.26
C VAL A 258 -14.51 15.01 -8.52
N LYS A 259 -15.35 14.18 -9.13
CA LYS A 259 -16.13 14.60 -10.30
C LYS A 259 -17.30 15.44 -9.83
N ASP A 260 -17.34 16.71 -10.23
CA ASP A 260 -18.51 17.55 -9.99
C ASP A 260 -19.66 17.04 -10.86
N VAL A 261 -20.74 16.61 -10.20
CA VAL A 261 -21.91 16.01 -10.87
C VAL A 261 -22.63 17.02 -11.77
N SER A 262 -22.53 18.32 -11.46
CA SER A 262 -23.23 19.38 -12.19
C SER A 262 -22.50 19.83 -13.45
N SER A 263 -21.16 19.85 -13.42
CA SER A 263 -20.31 20.30 -14.53
C SER A 263 -19.63 19.15 -15.28
N GLY A 264 -19.56 17.96 -14.69
CA GLY A 264 -18.83 16.80 -15.21
C GLY A 264 -17.30 16.94 -15.16
N VAL A 265 -16.78 18.02 -14.57
CA VAL A 265 -15.35 18.34 -14.47
C VAL A 265 -14.77 17.86 -13.15
N ASP A 266 -13.52 17.40 -13.18
CA ASP A 266 -12.78 17.05 -11.98
C ASP A 266 -12.38 18.30 -11.21
N VAL A 267 -12.82 18.40 -9.96
CA VAL A 267 -12.47 19.50 -9.04
C VAL A 267 -11.59 18.98 -7.90
N PRO A 268 -10.65 19.79 -7.37
CA PRO A 268 -9.82 19.37 -6.24
C PRO A 268 -10.65 18.91 -5.04
N SER A 269 -10.25 17.80 -4.43
CA SER A 269 -10.91 17.22 -3.25
C SER A 269 -9.91 17.00 -2.14
N GLY A 270 -10.26 17.44 -0.94
CA GLY A 270 -9.40 17.35 0.23
C GLY A 270 -8.14 18.22 0.13
N ARG A 271 -7.36 18.21 1.22
CA ARG A 271 -6.11 18.94 1.34
C ARG A 271 -4.95 17.95 1.35
N VAL A 272 -4.07 18.07 0.36
CA VAL A 272 -2.84 17.28 0.27
C VAL A 272 -1.76 17.90 1.15
N LEU A 273 -1.21 17.11 2.06
CA LEU A 273 -0.10 17.43 2.96
C LEU A 273 1.08 16.53 2.62
N ASN A 274 2.15 17.11 2.10
CA ASN A 274 3.38 16.37 1.80
C ASN A 274 4.17 16.16 3.09
N ILE A 275 4.54 14.91 3.33
CA ILE A 275 5.18 14.48 4.58
C ILE A 275 6.67 14.28 4.32
N GLU A 276 7.45 14.73 5.27
CA GLU A 276 8.89 14.55 5.33
C GLU A 276 9.27 13.72 6.56
N TRP A 277 10.51 13.25 6.61
CA TRP A 277 11.04 12.53 7.76
C TRP A 277 12.48 12.95 8.05
N ALA A 278 12.76 13.09 9.33
CA ALA A 278 14.11 13.20 9.85
C ALA A 278 14.20 12.36 11.14
N PRO A 279 15.40 11.90 11.54
CA PRO A 279 15.55 11.24 12.83
C PRO A 279 14.96 12.11 13.97
N PRO A 280 14.28 11.51 14.96
CA PRO A 280 13.75 12.26 16.10
C PRO A 280 14.83 13.14 16.75
N GLY A 281 14.53 14.43 16.93
CA GLY A 281 15.47 15.40 17.52
C GLY A 281 16.52 15.98 16.55
N ALA A 282 16.56 15.54 15.28
CA ALA A 282 17.49 16.08 14.28
C ALA A 282 17.02 17.41 13.67
N LEU A 283 15.75 17.79 13.83
CA LEU A 283 15.22 19.03 13.28
C LEU A 283 15.68 20.25 14.09
N PRO A 284 15.97 21.40 13.44
CA PRO A 284 16.32 22.62 14.13
C PRO A 284 15.15 23.12 15.01
N PRO A 285 15.42 23.94 16.05
CA PRO A 285 14.39 24.37 17.01
C PRO A 285 13.08 24.94 16.42
N PRO A 286 13.10 25.70 15.31
CA PRO A 286 11.85 26.17 14.69
C PRO A 286 10.99 25.05 14.07
N LEU A 287 11.59 23.92 13.70
CA LEU A 287 10.91 22.78 13.06
C LEU A 287 10.62 21.65 14.05
N ALA A 288 11.33 21.58 15.17
CA ALA A 288 11.19 20.53 16.17
C ALA A 288 9.73 20.33 16.69
N PRO A 289 8.90 21.38 16.90
CA PRO A 289 7.51 21.20 17.34
C PRO A 289 6.61 20.46 16.34
N PHE A 290 6.97 20.47 15.05
CA PHE A 290 6.22 19.80 13.99
C PHE A 290 6.56 18.30 13.86
N GLN A 291 7.64 17.86 14.52
CA GLN A 291 8.09 16.47 14.45
C GLN A 291 7.21 15.56 15.29
N SER A 292 6.67 14.52 14.68
CA SER A 292 6.09 13.37 15.37
C SER A 292 7.15 12.62 16.19
N THR A 293 6.69 11.79 17.11
CA THR A 293 7.54 10.93 17.95
C THR A 293 8.42 10.01 17.09
N ARG A 294 7.91 9.56 15.94
CA ARG A 294 8.63 8.70 14.98
C ARG A 294 9.44 9.47 13.92
N GLY A 295 9.51 10.80 13.99
CA GLY A 295 10.39 11.61 13.14
C GLY A 295 9.74 12.20 11.88
N PHE A 296 8.51 11.82 11.55
CA PHE A 296 7.74 12.43 10.45
C PHE A 296 7.33 13.86 10.78
N PHE A 297 7.29 14.75 9.81
CA PHE A 297 6.86 16.13 9.98
C PHE A 297 6.31 16.69 8.66
N ILE A 298 5.59 17.81 8.76
CA ILE A 298 5.19 18.62 7.60
C ILE A 298 5.86 19.98 7.77
N PRO A 299 6.71 20.43 6.83
CA PRO A 299 7.41 21.69 6.97
C PRO A 299 6.41 22.87 6.99
N PRO A 300 6.60 23.87 7.87
CA PRO A 300 5.79 25.07 7.90
C PRO A 300 6.08 25.97 6.70
N GLY A 301 5.10 26.80 6.34
CA GLY A 301 5.16 27.68 5.16
C GLY A 301 4.31 27.16 3.99
N PRO A 302 4.48 27.72 2.78
CA PRO A 302 3.80 27.21 1.60
C PRO A 302 4.08 25.72 1.44
N PRO A 303 3.05 24.86 1.33
CA PRO A 303 3.25 23.42 1.22
C PRO A 303 4.20 23.14 0.06
N ALA A 304 5.27 22.39 0.33
CA ALA A 304 6.13 21.90 -0.74
C ALA A 304 5.23 21.20 -1.76
N PRO A 305 5.42 21.43 -3.07
CA PRO A 305 4.50 20.90 -4.08
C PRO A 305 4.57 19.36 -4.21
N ILE A 306 5.64 18.75 -3.69
CA ILE A 306 5.95 17.31 -3.67
C ILE A 306 6.69 16.94 -2.37
N SER A 307 6.66 15.66 -1.99
CA SER A 307 7.43 15.11 -0.85
C SER A 307 8.79 14.60 -1.31
N SER A 308 9.84 14.82 -0.51
CA SER A 308 11.18 14.27 -0.77
C SER A 308 11.24 12.74 -0.63
N LEU A 309 10.25 12.13 0.03
CA LEU A 309 10.15 10.69 0.29
C LEU A 309 9.04 9.99 -0.54
N GLY A 310 8.17 10.76 -1.20
CA GLY A 310 6.97 10.21 -1.83
C GLY A 310 5.87 9.85 -0.81
N LEU A 311 5.81 10.58 0.30
CA LEU A 311 4.79 10.43 1.33
C LEU A 311 3.82 11.61 1.29
N ALA A 312 2.52 11.33 1.26
CA ALA A 312 1.49 12.36 1.33
C ALA A 312 0.31 11.89 2.17
N ALA A 313 -0.29 12.80 2.93
CA ALA A 313 -1.60 12.60 3.56
C ALA A 313 -2.63 13.50 2.87
N VAL A 314 -3.79 12.95 2.54
CA VAL A 314 -4.93 13.71 2.04
C VAL A 314 -5.97 13.78 3.15
N LEU A 315 -6.23 15.00 3.62
CA LEU A 315 -7.27 15.31 4.59
C LEU A 315 -8.57 15.59 3.87
N HIS A 316 -9.60 14.79 4.11
CA HIS A 316 -10.93 15.00 3.53
C HIS A 316 -11.74 15.95 4.42
N PRO A 317 -12.52 16.88 3.82
CA PRO A 317 -13.39 17.76 4.58
C PRO A 317 -14.45 16.97 5.36
N PRO A 318 -15.05 17.55 6.42
CA PRO A 318 -16.16 16.92 7.13
C PRO A 318 -17.25 16.42 6.18
N LEU A 319 -17.81 15.25 6.47
CA LEU A 319 -18.86 14.66 5.65
C LEU A 319 -20.21 15.27 5.99
N MET A 320 -20.82 15.94 5.02
CA MET A 320 -22.19 16.49 5.10
C MET A 320 -23.23 15.58 4.40
N GLY A 321 -22.80 14.40 3.93
CA GLY A 321 -23.60 13.47 3.15
C GLY A 321 -22.84 12.16 2.91
N PRO A 322 -23.28 11.32 1.96
CA PRO A 322 -22.58 10.08 1.61
C PRO A 322 -21.12 10.35 1.23
N PRO A 323 -20.17 9.48 1.62
CA PRO A 323 -18.76 9.67 1.28
C PRO A 323 -18.54 9.67 -0.25
N PRO A 324 -17.86 10.69 -0.81
CA PRO A 324 -17.59 10.74 -2.24
C PRO A 324 -16.52 9.73 -2.64
N MET A 325 -16.57 9.31 -3.91
CA MET A 325 -15.45 8.63 -4.57
C MET A 325 -14.42 9.69 -4.99
N VAL A 326 -13.21 9.61 -4.44
CA VAL A 326 -12.10 10.50 -4.75
C VAL A 326 -11.14 9.80 -5.70
N THR A 327 -10.82 10.46 -6.80
CA THR A 327 -9.85 10.01 -7.79
C THR A 327 -8.48 10.58 -7.43
N PHE A 328 -7.49 9.71 -7.31
CA PHE A 328 -6.11 10.07 -7.02
C PHE A 328 -5.22 9.85 -8.25
N THR A 329 -4.39 10.82 -8.56
CA THR A 329 -3.35 10.75 -9.60
C THR A 329 -1.97 11.04 -9.01
N ALA A 330 -0.93 10.40 -9.55
CA ALA A 330 0.43 10.66 -9.14
C ALA A 330 0.88 12.03 -9.65
N LYS A 331 1.59 12.77 -8.80
CA LYS A 331 2.24 14.04 -9.14
C LYS A 331 3.74 13.86 -9.02
N ASP A 332 4.43 13.90 -10.15
CA ASP A 332 5.89 13.94 -10.22
C ASP A 332 6.30 15.15 -11.05
N LEU A 333 7.00 16.10 -10.43
CA LEU A 333 7.50 17.30 -11.11
C LEU A 333 8.91 17.10 -11.68
N THR A 334 9.54 15.96 -11.41
CA THR A 334 10.87 15.63 -11.88
C THR A 334 10.79 15.08 -13.30
N THR A 335 11.65 15.56 -14.18
CA THR A 335 11.82 15.03 -15.54
C THR A 335 13.19 14.38 -15.65
N SER A 336 13.24 13.08 -16.00
CA SER A 336 14.48 12.33 -16.15
C SER A 336 14.25 11.14 -17.07
N ASP A 337 14.81 11.21 -18.29
CA ASP A 337 14.72 10.12 -19.26
C ASP A 337 15.40 8.82 -18.75
N PRO A 338 16.59 8.86 -18.12
CA PRO A 338 17.23 7.65 -17.59
C PRO A 338 16.39 6.92 -16.53
N GLU A 339 15.60 7.67 -15.75
CA GLU A 339 14.73 7.12 -14.71
C GLU A 339 13.30 6.85 -15.20
N GLY A 340 12.97 7.15 -16.46
CA GLY A 340 11.63 7.01 -17.01
C GLY A 340 10.59 7.94 -16.37
N ARG A 341 11.02 9.10 -15.88
CA ARG A 341 10.20 10.12 -15.21
C ARG A 341 9.58 11.12 -16.20
N PRO A 342 8.44 11.75 -15.89
CA PRO A 342 7.70 11.66 -14.62
C PRO A 342 7.03 10.31 -14.46
N TRP A 343 7.01 9.78 -13.24
CA TRP A 343 6.29 8.55 -12.97
C TRP A 343 4.79 8.79 -12.82
N VAL A 344 3.98 7.77 -13.14
CA VAL A 344 2.53 7.85 -13.16
C VAL A 344 1.90 6.65 -12.45
N PHE A 345 0.62 6.75 -12.09
CA PHE A 345 -0.15 5.53 -11.85
C PHE A 345 -0.53 4.90 -13.20
N GLN A 346 -0.53 3.56 -13.28
CA GLN A 346 -0.99 2.86 -14.49
C GLN A 346 -2.47 3.15 -14.78
N ALA A 347 -3.26 3.34 -13.73
CA ALA A 347 -4.63 3.83 -13.78
C ALA A 347 -4.86 4.77 -12.60
N ALA A 348 -5.71 5.77 -12.76
CA ALA A 348 -6.11 6.62 -11.65
C ALA A 348 -6.77 5.77 -10.55
N VAL A 349 -6.43 6.04 -9.30
CA VAL A 349 -6.90 5.24 -8.16
C VAL A 349 -8.16 5.90 -7.61
N ALA A 350 -9.32 5.27 -7.73
CA ALA A 350 -10.57 5.79 -7.21
C ALA A 350 -10.91 5.10 -5.87
N LEU A 351 -11.02 5.87 -4.79
CA LEU A 351 -11.31 5.34 -3.46
C LEU A 351 -12.46 6.08 -2.80
N PRO A 352 -13.35 5.38 -2.07
CA PRO A 352 -14.29 6.05 -1.21
C PRO A 352 -13.55 6.65 -0.01
N VAL A 353 -14.04 7.79 0.48
CA VAL A 353 -13.66 8.26 1.81
C VAL A 353 -14.28 7.31 2.84
N VAL A 354 -13.48 6.74 3.74
CA VAL A 354 -13.96 5.83 4.78
C VAL A 354 -14.03 6.58 6.12
N PRO A 355 -15.24 6.89 6.64
CA PRO A 355 -15.39 7.66 7.87
C PRO A 355 -14.78 6.93 9.06
N GLY A 356 -14.00 7.63 9.87
CA GLY A 356 -13.45 7.10 11.13
C GLY A 356 -12.34 6.06 10.98
N VAL A 357 -11.84 5.87 9.75
CA VAL A 357 -10.78 4.92 9.43
C VAL A 357 -9.72 5.64 8.61
N VAL A 358 -8.45 5.29 8.81
CA VAL A 358 -7.36 5.76 7.96
C VAL A 358 -7.26 4.86 6.73
N SER A 359 -7.32 5.45 5.54
CA SER A 359 -7.02 4.71 4.30
C SER A 359 -5.53 4.75 4.04
N PHE A 360 -4.86 3.60 3.92
CA PHE A 360 -3.45 3.52 3.58
C PHE A 360 -3.25 2.92 2.19
N ALA A 361 -2.52 3.64 1.33
CA ALA A 361 -2.19 3.24 -0.03
C ALA A 361 -0.68 3.23 -0.25
N GLY A 362 -0.07 2.04 -0.16
CA GLY A 362 1.30 1.79 -0.60
C GLY A 362 1.32 1.45 -2.09
N LEU A 363 1.67 2.41 -2.95
CA LEU A 363 1.50 2.28 -4.40
C LEU A 363 2.82 2.30 -5.13
N GLN A 364 3.03 1.27 -5.95
CA GLN A 364 4.12 1.20 -6.91
C GLN A 364 3.78 2.09 -8.12
N LEU A 365 4.60 3.09 -8.39
CA LEU A 365 4.48 3.91 -9.58
C LEU A 365 4.95 3.16 -10.83
N ALA A 366 4.56 3.64 -11.99
CA ALA A 366 5.01 3.15 -13.29
C ALA A 366 5.74 4.23 -14.08
N ASN A 367 6.61 3.81 -14.98
CA ASN A 367 7.19 4.70 -15.99
C ASN A 367 6.07 5.23 -16.88
N LYS A 368 6.13 6.51 -17.26
CA LYS A 368 5.15 7.12 -18.18
C LYS A 368 5.08 6.40 -19.53
N THR A 369 6.22 5.91 -20.00
CA THR A 369 6.29 5.05 -21.17
C THR A 369 6.27 3.59 -20.69
N PRO A 370 5.25 2.79 -21.07
CA PRO A 370 5.17 1.39 -20.67
C PRO A 370 6.43 0.64 -21.11
N SER A 371 6.99 -0.18 -20.22
CA SER A 371 8.05 -1.10 -20.63
C SER A 371 7.45 -2.13 -21.58
N THR A 372 8.12 -2.38 -22.71
CA THR A 372 7.79 -3.49 -23.61
C THR A 372 8.21 -4.85 -23.06
N THR A 373 8.92 -4.87 -21.92
CA THR A 373 9.31 -6.08 -21.22
C THR A 373 8.12 -6.62 -20.43
N PRO A 374 7.75 -7.91 -20.55
CA PRO A 374 6.68 -8.50 -19.75
C PRO A 374 6.95 -8.26 -18.26
N SER A 375 6.11 -7.46 -17.61
CA SER A 375 6.15 -7.35 -16.15
C SER A 375 5.59 -8.65 -15.58
N ILE A 376 6.42 -9.41 -14.87
CA ILE A 376 5.92 -10.49 -14.02
C ILE A 376 4.96 -9.84 -13.03
N PRO A 377 3.66 -10.19 -13.02
CA PRO A 377 2.75 -9.65 -12.02
C PRO A 377 3.32 -9.96 -10.63
N PRO A 378 3.15 -9.06 -9.64
CA PRO A 378 3.68 -9.30 -8.31
C PRO A 378 3.28 -10.70 -7.84
N PRO A 379 4.20 -11.46 -7.22
CA PRO A 379 3.86 -12.73 -6.59
C PRO A 379 3.02 -12.41 -5.35
N SER A 380 1.71 -12.24 -5.55
CA SER A 380 0.67 -12.38 -4.55
C SER A 380 -0.59 -12.76 -5.31
N THR A 381 -0.91 -14.04 -5.20
CA THR A 381 -2.17 -14.68 -5.50
C THR A 381 -3.33 -13.90 -4.90
N CYS A 382 -3.90 -13.02 -5.71
CA CYS A 382 -5.32 -12.86 -6.05
C CYS A 382 -5.36 -11.66 -7.00
N LEU A 383 -5.93 -11.86 -8.18
CA LEU A 383 -5.77 -10.94 -9.31
C LEU A 383 -6.09 -9.49 -8.91
N PRO A 384 -5.33 -8.48 -9.36
CA PRO A 384 -5.84 -7.12 -9.35
C PRO A 384 -7.15 -7.13 -10.13
N GLY A 385 -8.25 -6.75 -9.47
CA GLY A 385 -9.51 -6.49 -10.17
C GLY A 385 -9.22 -5.47 -11.26
N GLN A 386 -9.34 -5.90 -12.52
CA GLN A 386 -9.31 -5.02 -13.68
C GLN A 386 -10.65 -4.32 -13.83
#